data_AF-A0A7S2B4T2-F1
#
_entry.id   AF-A0A7S2B4T2-F1
#
_cell.length_a   1.000
_cell.length_b   1.000
_cell.length_c   1.000
_cell.angle_alpha   90.00
_cell.angle_beta   90.00
_cell.angle_gamma   90.00
#
_symmetry.space_group_name_H-M   'P 1'
#
loop_
_entity.id
_entity.type
_entity.pdbx_description
1 polymer ?
#
loop_
_entity_poly.entity_id
_entity_poly.type
_entity_poly.pdbx_seq_one_letter_code
_entity_poly.pdbx_strand_id
1 'polypeptide(L)'
;MGRKMGNGAVKPADEIPPGEREGVLRGDCSLESIAAYISSGRARNIVCLVGAGISVSAGIPDFRTPGTGLYDNLQKYDLPDGKPESVFDLEFFKANPLPFYLLAKEIYPG
;
A
#
# COMPACT_ATOMS: atom_id res chain seq x y z
N MET A 1 -34.84 -12.37 1.51
CA MET A 1 -34.09 -13.26 0.60
C MET A 1 -32.61 -12.98 0.77
N GLY A 2 -31.93 -13.67 1.69
CA GLY A 2 -30.56 -13.37 2.09
C GLY A 2 -29.54 -13.86 1.07
N ARG A 3 -28.62 -12.99 0.62
CA ARG A 3 -27.40 -13.44 -0.08
C ARG A 3 -26.51 -14.16 0.92
N LYS A 4 -26.38 -15.47 0.78
CA LYS A 4 -25.30 -16.23 1.44
C LYS A 4 -23.97 -15.72 0.86
N MET A 5 -23.12 -15.16 1.71
CA MET A 5 -21.71 -14.96 1.36
C MET A 5 -21.04 -16.34 1.36
N GLY A 6 -20.67 -16.80 0.17
CA GLY A 6 -19.98 -18.07 0.00
C GLY A 6 -18.57 -17.98 0.58
N ASN A 7 -18.31 -18.77 1.61
CA ASN A 7 -17.01 -18.96 2.24
C ASN A 7 -16.17 -19.94 1.39
N GLY A 8 -15.95 -19.63 0.11
CA GLY A 8 -15.17 -20.45 -0.81
C GLY A 8 -13.71 -20.05 -0.77
N ALA A 9 -12.81 -21.00 -0.47
CA ALA A 9 -11.39 -20.80 -0.62
C ALA A 9 -11.07 -20.30 -2.04
N VAL A 10 -10.28 -19.23 -2.14
CA VAL A 10 -9.85 -18.65 -3.42
C VAL A 10 -8.96 -19.68 -4.11
N LYS A 11 -9.42 -20.21 -5.24
CA LYS A 11 -8.62 -21.12 -6.07
C LYS A 11 -7.51 -20.33 -6.78
N PRO A 12 -6.30 -20.88 -6.94
CA PRO A 12 -5.27 -20.31 -7.80
C PRO A 12 -5.80 -20.07 -9.22
N ALA A 13 -5.37 -18.98 -9.87
CA ALA A 13 -5.90 -18.57 -11.18
C ALA A 13 -5.79 -19.67 -12.25
N ASP A 14 -4.76 -20.51 -12.16
CA ASP A 14 -4.50 -21.60 -13.10
C ASP A 14 -5.48 -22.78 -12.95
N GLU A 15 -6.12 -22.92 -11.79
CA GLU A 15 -7.06 -24.00 -11.46
C GLU A 15 -8.53 -23.64 -11.77
N ILE A 16 -8.79 -22.42 -12.25
CA ILE A 16 -10.13 -21.99 -12.64
C ILE A 16 -10.39 -22.48 -14.08
N PRO A 17 -11.48 -23.22 -14.35
CA PRO A 17 -11.83 -23.66 -15.71
C PRO A 17 -11.96 -22.47 -16.68
N PRO A 18 -11.55 -22.57 -17.96
CA PRO A 18 -11.60 -21.45 -18.91
C PRO A 18 -12.97 -20.77 -19.05
N GLY A 19 -14.07 -21.51 -18.92
CA GLY A 19 -15.43 -20.95 -18.92
C GLY A 19 -15.83 -20.23 -17.62
N GLU A 20 -15.10 -20.47 -16.53
CA GLU A 20 -15.21 -19.76 -15.24
C GLU A 20 -14.16 -18.65 -15.10
N ARG A 21 -13.17 -18.58 -16.02
CA ARG A 21 -12.14 -17.53 -16.08
C ARG A 21 -12.67 -16.20 -16.63
N GLU A 22 -13.92 -16.11 -17.05
CA GLU A 22 -14.51 -14.84 -17.48
C GLU A 22 -14.77 -13.98 -16.23
N GLY A 23 -13.69 -13.43 -15.66
CA GLY A 23 -13.74 -12.56 -14.50
C GLY A 23 -14.53 -11.28 -14.78
N VAL A 24 -14.61 -10.39 -13.80
CA VAL A 24 -15.36 -9.12 -13.90
C VAL A 24 -14.98 -8.30 -15.15
N LEU A 25 -13.73 -8.44 -15.59
CA LEU A 25 -13.12 -7.79 -16.75
C LEU A 25 -13.03 -8.68 -18.01
N ARG A 26 -13.72 -9.83 -18.04
CA ARG A 26 -13.78 -10.79 -19.17
C ARG A 26 -12.42 -11.24 -19.70
N GLY A 27 -11.45 -11.42 -18.80
CA GLY A 27 -10.10 -11.88 -19.13
C GLY A 27 -9.15 -10.78 -19.61
N ASP A 28 -9.62 -9.54 -19.77
CA ASP A 28 -8.77 -8.39 -20.12
C ASP A 28 -8.40 -7.60 -18.85
N CYS A 29 -7.14 -7.71 -18.41
CA CYS A 29 -6.59 -7.03 -17.24
C CYS A 29 -5.96 -5.66 -17.57
N SER A 30 -6.34 -5.03 -18.70
CA SER A 30 -5.90 -3.69 -19.08
C SER A 30 -6.56 -2.57 -18.27
N LEU A 31 -5.96 -1.38 -18.32
CA LEU A 31 -6.52 -0.17 -17.71
C LEU A 31 -7.82 0.25 -18.43
N GLU A 32 -7.87 0.04 -19.74
CA GLU A 32 -9.01 0.31 -20.60
C GLU A 32 -10.22 -0.52 -20.19
N SER A 33 -10.01 -1.80 -19.89
CA SER A 33 -11.06 -2.71 -19.38
C SER A 33 -11.59 -2.27 -18.02
N ILE A 34 -10.71 -1.83 -17.12
CA ILE A 34 -11.09 -1.26 -15.81
C ILE A 34 -11.92 0.02 -16.02
N ALA A 35 -11.47 0.92 -16.88
CA ALA A 35 -12.17 2.17 -17.18
C ALA A 35 -13.55 1.91 -17.80
N ALA A 36 -13.65 0.96 -18.73
CA ALA A 36 -14.90 0.52 -19.32
C ALA A 36 -15.85 -0.10 -18.29
N TYR A 37 -15.32 -0.92 -17.36
CA TYR A 37 -16.10 -1.50 -16.28
C TYR A 37 -16.70 -0.43 -15.36
N ILE A 38 -15.89 0.57 -14.96
CA ILE A 38 -16.34 1.72 -14.16
C ILE A 38 -17.39 2.52 -14.94
N SER A 39 -17.10 2.88 -16.18
CA SER A 39 -17.98 3.69 -17.04
C SER A 39 -19.32 3.01 -17.36
N SER A 40 -19.37 1.67 -17.33
CA SER A 40 -20.60 0.90 -17.53
C SER A 40 -21.62 1.03 -16.38
N GLY A 41 -21.25 1.66 -15.25
CA GLY A 41 -22.12 1.82 -14.08
C GLY A 41 -22.32 0.55 -13.26
N ARG A 42 -21.64 -0.56 -13.63
CA ARG A 42 -21.65 -1.81 -12.85
C ARG A 42 -20.78 -1.71 -11.59
N ALA A 43 -19.70 -0.92 -11.62
CA ALA A 43 -18.88 -0.61 -10.46
C ALA A 43 -19.58 0.44 -9.57
N ARG A 44 -20.36 -0.03 -8.59
CA ARG A 44 -21.20 0.86 -7.75
C ARG A 44 -20.50 1.36 -6.50
N ASN A 45 -19.50 0.63 -6.03
CA ASN A 45 -18.74 0.94 -4.82
C ASN A 45 -17.26 0.75 -5.13
N ILE A 46 -16.50 1.85 -5.14
CA ILE A 46 -15.07 1.84 -5.45
C ILE A 46 -14.33 2.22 -4.17
N VAL A 47 -13.39 1.37 -3.76
CA VAL A 47 -12.54 1.59 -2.59
C VAL A 47 -11.11 1.77 -3.08
N CYS A 48 -10.49 2.88 -2.70
CA CYS A 48 -9.09 3.15 -2.99
C CYS A 48 -8.25 2.85 -1.74
N LEU A 49 -7.36 1.86 -1.84
CA LEU A 49 -6.32 1.63 -0.84
C LEU A 49 -5.06 2.36 -1.30
N VAL A 50 -4.66 3.38 -0.54
CA VAL A 50 -3.54 4.26 -0.90
C VAL A 50 -2.44 4.16 0.15
N GLY A 51 -1.20 4.39 -0.28
CA GLY A 51 -0.03 4.50 0.60
C GLY A 51 0.81 5.72 0.22
N ALA A 52 1.95 5.91 0.88
CA ALA A 52 2.79 7.11 0.69
C ALA A 52 3.18 7.41 -0.76
N GLY A 53 3.28 6.38 -1.62
CA GLY A 53 3.64 6.51 -3.03
C GLY A 53 2.78 7.51 -3.82
N ILE A 54 1.50 7.71 -3.47
CA ILE A 54 0.64 8.67 -4.19
C ILE A 54 1.02 10.14 -3.92
N SER A 55 1.83 10.40 -2.88
CA SER A 55 2.25 11.74 -2.45
C SER A 55 3.70 12.08 -2.84
N VAL A 56 4.44 11.14 -3.44
CA VAL A 56 5.83 11.36 -3.87
C VAL A 56 5.93 12.49 -4.90
N SER A 57 4.97 12.59 -5.81
CA SER A 57 4.90 13.68 -6.79
C SER A 57 4.64 15.06 -6.17
N ALA A 58 4.16 15.13 -4.92
CA ALA A 58 3.99 16.35 -4.15
C ALA A 58 5.24 16.72 -3.32
N GLY A 59 6.34 15.97 -3.47
CA GLY A 59 7.60 16.20 -2.76
C GLY A 59 7.68 15.56 -1.37
N ILE A 60 6.69 14.75 -0.98
CA ILE A 60 6.72 13.99 0.27
C ILE A 60 7.33 12.61 -0.03
N PRO A 61 8.52 12.29 0.50
CA PRO A 61 9.17 11.01 0.24
C PRO A 61 8.32 9.85 0.79
N ASP A 62 8.39 8.70 0.11
CA ASP A 62 7.85 7.46 0.68
C ASP A 62 8.83 6.87 1.71
N PHE A 63 8.50 5.70 2.25
CA PHE A 63 9.34 5.07 3.26
C PHE A 63 10.47 4.22 2.67
N ARG A 64 10.25 3.58 1.52
CA ARG A 64 11.00 2.37 1.11
C ARG A 64 11.70 2.49 -0.24
N THR A 65 11.56 3.59 -0.98
CA THR A 65 12.23 3.75 -2.27
C THR A 65 13.75 3.90 -2.05
N PRO A 66 14.59 3.10 -2.70
CA PRO A 66 16.03 3.23 -2.57
C PRO A 66 16.55 4.62 -3.00
N GLY A 67 17.42 5.24 -2.20
CA GLY A 67 18.03 6.53 -2.43
C GLY A 67 17.16 7.76 -2.09
N THR A 68 15.84 7.63 -2.06
CA THR A 68 14.92 8.77 -1.80
C THR A 68 13.93 8.52 -0.66
N GLY A 69 13.73 7.28 -0.24
CA GLY A 69 12.84 6.89 0.83
C GLY A 69 13.40 7.25 2.21
N LEU A 70 12.51 7.41 3.19
CA LEU A 70 12.87 7.79 4.55
C LEU A 70 13.84 6.79 5.18
N TYR A 71 13.62 5.49 5.00
CA TYR A 71 14.42 4.44 5.64
C TYR A 71 15.89 4.43 5.25
N ASP A 72 16.21 4.80 4.01
CA ASP A 72 17.58 4.83 3.51
C ASP A 72 18.44 5.89 4.23
N ASN A 73 17.81 6.91 4.80
CA ASN A 73 18.49 7.96 5.54
C ASN A 73 18.53 7.72 7.05
N LEU A 74 17.90 6.66 7.57
CA LEU A 74 17.77 6.42 9.02
C LEU A 74 18.97 5.73 9.66
N GLN A 75 19.94 5.23 8.87
CA GLN A 75 21.13 4.59 9.42
C GLN A 75 21.98 5.53 10.31
N LYS A 76 21.77 6.84 10.21
CA LYS A 76 22.41 7.84 11.08
C LYS A 76 21.92 7.84 12.54
N TYR A 77 20.83 7.15 12.87
CA TYR A 77 20.16 7.26 14.17
C TYR A 77 20.39 6.09 15.16
N ASP A 78 21.41 5.26 14.96
CA ASP A 78 21.77 4.12 15.83
C ASP A 78 20.55 3.30 16.30
N LEU A 79 19.74 2.88 15.33
CA LEU A 79 18.47 2.20 15.58
C LEU A 79 18.68 0.74 16.01
N PRO A 80 17.81 0.18 16.86
CA PRO A 80 17.88 -1.21 17.29
C PRO A 80 17.90 -2.17 16.10
N ASP A 81 18.78 -3.17 16.16
CA ASP A 81 18.94 -4.24 15.17
C ASP A 81 19.17 -3.76 13.72
N GLY A 82 19.53 -2.48 13.51
CA GLY A 82 19.65 -1.88 12.18
C GLY A 82 18.33 -1.78 11.42
N LYS A 83 17.19 -1.89 12.10
CA LYS A 83 15.86 -1.86 11.48
C LYS A 83 15.33 -0.43 11.42
N PRO A 84 15.13 0.15 10.22
CA PRO A 84 14.62 1.50 10.07
C PRO A 84 13.18 1.64 10.59
N GLU A 85 12.41 0.55 10.63
CA GLU A 85 11.04 0.53 11.17
C GLU A 85 10.98 0.85 12.66
N SER A 86 12.06 0.61 13.41
CA SER A 86 12.11 0.83 14.86
C SER A 86 11.82 2.27 15.26
N VAL A 87 12.12 3.25 14.39
CA VAL A 87 11.80 4.66 14.63
C VAL A 87 10.29 4.93 14.77
N PHE A 88 9.45 4.03 14.23
CA PHE A 88 7.99 4.11 14.26
C PHE A 88 7.37 3.11 15.26
N ASP A 89 8.19 2.38 16.02
CA ASP A 89 7.71 1.51 17.10
C ASP A 89 7.37 2.31 18.36
N LEU A 90 6.23 1.98 18.98
CA LEU A 90 5.72 2.73 20.13
C LEU A 90 6.59 2.54 21.39
N GLU A 91 7.09 1.33 21.64
CA GLU A 91 7.89 1.06 22.83
C GLU A 91 9.29 1.65 22.66
N PHE A 92 9.86 1.59 21.46
CA PHE A 92 11.08 2.31 21.13
C PHE A 92 10.91 3.82 21.32
N PHE A 93 9.82 4.43 20.81
CA PHE A 93 9.56 5.85 20.98
C PHE A 93 9.47 6.28 22.44
N LYS A 94 8.81 5.48 23.30
CA LYS A 94 8.73 5.74 24.74
C LYS A 94 10.11 5.68 25.41
N ALA A 95 10.96 4.76 24.99
CA ALA A 95 12.31 4.59 25.55
C ALA A 95 13.29 5.65 25.03
N ASN A 96 13.23 5.99 23.75
CA ASN A 96 14.08 6.96 23.09
C ASN A 96 13.31 7.69 21.97
N PRO A 97 12.68 8.84 22.27
CA PRO A 97 11.89 9.58 21.27
C PRO A 97 12.74 10.40 20.30
N LEU A 98 14.04 10.58 20.57
CA LEU A 98 14.91 11.49 19.82
C LEU A 98 14.99 11.15 18.31
N PRO A 99 15.19 9.88 17.88
CA PRO A 99 15.21 9.52 16.46
C PRO A 99 13.93 9.92 15.70
N PHE A 100 12.76 9.74 16.32
CA PHE A 100 11.49 10.14 15.72
C PHE A 100 11.40 11.66 15.54
N TYR A 101 11.79 12.45 16.55
CA TYR A 101 11.76 13.92 16.45
C TYR A 101 12.76 14.47 15.43
N LEU A 102 13.95 13.87 15.32
CA LEU A 102 14.94 14.26 14.31
C LEU A 102 14.42 13.96 12.89
N LEU A 103 13.79 12.80 12.70
CA LEU A 103 13.11 12.47 11.44
C LEU A 103 11.95 13.42 11.14
N ALA A 104 11.10 13.71 12.12
CA ALA A 104 9.95 14.60 11.94
C ALA A 104 10.38 16.00 11.50
N LYS A 105 11.52 16.50 11.99
CA LYS A 105 12.11 17.78 11.58
C LYS A 105 12.57 17.80 10.12
N GLU A 106 13.01 16.66 9.57
CA GLU A 106 13.44 16.58 8.16
C GLU A 106 12.25 16.52 7.20
N ILE A 107 11.09 16.03 7.66
CA ILE A 107 9.88 15.87 6.84
C ILE A 107 8.99 17.12 6.91
N TYR A 108 9.02 17.87 8.01
CA TYR A 108 8.21 19.08 8.15
C TYR A 108 8.83 20.27 7.39
N PRO A 109 8.04 20.99 6.57
CA PRO A 109 8.47 22.27 6.01
C PRO A 109 8.45 23.32 7.13
N GLY A 110 9.59 23.50 7.81
CA GLY A 110 9.78 24.46 8.91
C GLY A 110 11.22 24.93 9.01
#